data_AF-A0A7G8BYS8-F1
#
_entry.id   AF-A0A7G8BYS8-F1
#
_cell.length_a   1.000
_cell.length_b   1.000
_cell.length_c   1.000
_cell.angle_alpha   90.00
_cell.angle_beta   90.00
_cell.angle_gamma   90.00
#
_symmetry.space_group_name_H-M   'P 1'
#
loop_
_entity.id
_entity.type
_entity.pdbx_description
1 polymer ?
#
loop_
_entity_poly.entity_id
_entity_poly.type
_entity_poly.pdbx_seq_one_letter_code
_entity_poly.pdbx_strand_id
1 'polypeptide(L)'
;MNSVKSPSLESFEKIVAAVLARVPDGSTPTFSLLPEIWAAPQAIAPEKLNLLLPLLREVKLYPQTCDFRFSTSGDYLHISDGALNLIWCSSYTSWFIYQAYSRAQKNGRDVVRFDDDTKTEEAINLYQWAIRSVRNKTYTPWPEGAPRPTRTPVHGSELHLANEVFLTCTAWMLLHELGHLERNHPFLTSSRSLDEEHEADFFATDHVLGGVTNEDVRFKRSVGIVVANAILLVLELMNGPVTSQTHPPIEERISRNLRGPQLESDNKIHAFATALLQFHLGVVGIFPQLDERALFGEFVDDFCLAVNRWRRSA
;
A
#
# COMPACT_ATOMS: atom_id res chain seq x y z
N MET A 1 1.24 -8.40 -51.76
CA MET A 1 0.88 -7.92 -50.41
C MET A 1 1.48 -8.89 -49.40
N ASN A 2 2.58 -8.51 -48.75
CA ASN A 2 3.19 -9.34 -47.71
C ASN A 2 2.37 -9.16 -46.42
N SER A 3 1.72 -10.25 -46.00
CA SER A 3 1.07 -10.36 -44.70
C SER A 3 2.13 -10.20 -43.62
N VAL A 4 2.13 -9.04 -42.96
CA VAL A 4 2.88 -8.83 -41.73
C VAL A 4 2.21 -9.72 -40.69
N LYS A 5 2.84 -10.85 -40.36
CA LYS A 5 2.44 -11.68 -39.23
C LYS A 5 2.57 -10.82 -37.98
N SER A 6 1.45 -10.48 -37.36
CA SER A 6 1.44 -9.91 -36.01
C SER A 6 2.24 -10.84 -35.09
N PRO A 7 3.20 -10.32 -34.32
CA PRO A 7 3.98 -11.15 -33.40
C PRO A 7 3.01 -11.87 -32.46
N SER A 8 3.15 -13.20 -32.34
CA SER A 8 2.36 -13.97 -31.39
C SER A 8 2.73 -13.51 -29.99
N LEU A 9 1.78 -12.91 -29.27
CA LEU A 9 1.93 -12.59 -27.86
C LEU A 9 2.29 -13.89 -27.12
N GLU A 10 3.40 -13.88 -26.38
CA GLU A 10 3.78 -15.01 -25.53
C GLU A 10 2.68 -15.31 -24.51
N SER A 11 2.48 -16.59 -24.17
CA SER A 11 1.49 -16.93 -23.14
C SER A 11 1.91 -16.36 -21.78
N PHE A 12 0.94 -15.92 -20.98
CA PHE A 12 1.18 -15.35 -19.65
C PHE A 12 2.04 -16.28 -18.78
N GLU A 13 1.86 -17.60 -18.90
CA GLU A 13 2.67 -18.61 -18.21
C GLU A 13 4.16 -18.56 -18.58
N LYS A 14 4.50 -18.28 -19.84
CA LYS A 14 5.90 -18.13 -20.28
C LYS A 14 6.51 -16.84 -19.74
N ILE A 15 5.74 -15.76 -19.72
CA ILE A 15 6.15 -14.47 -19.13
C ILE A 15 6.40 -14.65 -17.63
N VAL A 16 5.47 -15.30 -16.92
CA VAL A 16 5.59 -15.68 -15.50
C VAL A 16 6.87 -16.47 -15.26
N ALA A 17 7.11 -17.53 -16.03
CA ALA A 17 8.29 -18.38 -15.88
C ALA A 17 9.59 -17.58 -16.14
N ALA A 18 9.60 -16.71 -17.13
CA ALA A 18 10.75 -15.86 -17.44
C ALA A 18 11.03 -14.83 -16.35
N VAL A 19 10.00 -14.26 -15.72
CA VAL A 19 10.13 -13.33 -14.59
C VAL A 19 10.66 -14.06 -13.35
N LEU A 20 10.08 -15.22 -13.02
CA LEU A 20 10.50 -16.01 -11.87
C LEU A 20 11.92 -16.55 -12.02
N ALA A 21 12.34 -16.91 -13.25
CA ALA A 21 13.72 -17.32 -13.52
C ALA A 21 14.76 -16.21 -13.28
N ARG A 22 14.33 -14.95 -13.15
CA ARG A 22 15.19 -13.80 -12.84
C ARG A 22 15.24 -13.46 -11.36
N VAL A 23 14.47 -14.15 -10.51
CA VAL A 23 14.50 -13.98 -9.06
C VAL A 23 15.80 -14.58 -8.52
N PRO A 24 16.67 -13.81 -7.86
CA PRO A 24 17.90 -14.37 -7.32
C PRO A 24 17.64 -15.38 -6.21
N ASP A 25 18.56 -16.34 -6.08
CA ASP A 25 18.57 -17.27 -4.95
C ASP A 25 18.66 -16.51 -3.62
N GLY A 26 17.89 -16.97 -2.63
CA GLY A 26 17.82 -16.33 -1.31
C GLY A 26 17.04 -15.00 -1.28
N SER A 27 16.29 -14.68 -2.35
CA SER A 27 15.33 -13.56 -2.34
C SER A 27 14.20 -13.78 -1.36
N THR A 28 13.57 -12.68 -0.94
CA THR A 28 12.40 -12.70 -0.08
C THR A 28 11.22 -13.50 -0.66
N PRO A 29 10.36 -14.12 0.18
CA PRO A 29 9.13 -14.78 -0.27
C PRO A 29 8.19 -13.91 -1.11
N THR A 30 8.19 -12.58 -0.94
CA THR A 30 7.29 -11.67 -1.70
C THR A 30 7.55 -11.71 -3.20
N PHE A 31 8.75 -12.07 -3.63
CA PHE A 31 9.07 -12.21 -5.05
C PHE A 31 8.36 -13.40 -5.71
N SER A 32 7.82 -14.34 -4.92
CA SER A 32 6.95 -15.39 -5.47
C SER A 32 5.69 -14.83 -6.13
N LEU A 33 5.27 -13.61 -5.78
CA LEU A 33 4.09 -12.94 -6.33
C LEU A 33 4.42 -11.96 -7.47
N LEU A 34 5.66 -11.94 -8.00
CA LEU A 34 6.05 -10.97 -9.04
C LEU A 34 5.13 -10.91 -10.26
N PRO A 35 4.66 -12.04 -10.82
CA PRO A 35 3.71 -11.98 -11.92
C PRO A 35 2.39 -11.29 -11.55
N GLU A 36 1.89 -11.57 -10.35
CA GLU A 36 0.68 -10.96 -9.82
C GLU A 36 0.88 -9.47 -9.50
N ILE A 37 2.04 -9.10 -8.94
CA ILE A 37 2.46 -7.70 -8.71
C ILE A 37 2.48 -6.92 -10.02
N TRP A 38 3.07 -7.50 -11.07
CA TRP A 38 3.12 -6.89 -12.39
C TRP A 38 1.72 -6.68 -12.98
N ALA A 39 0.85 -7.67 -12.84
CA ALA A 39 -0.52 -7.62 -13.34
C ALA A 39 -1.44 -6.73 -12.48
N ALA A 40 -1.02 -6.37 -11.26
CA ALA A 40 -1.89 -5.75 -10.26
C ALA A 40 -2.59 -4.45 -10.73
N PRO A 41 -1.93 -3.50 -11.42
CA PRO A 41 -2.60 -2.30 -11.95
C PRO A 41 -3.74 -2.62 -12.91
N GLN A 42 -3.59 -3.68 -13.71
CA GLN A 42 -4.61 -4.11 -14.66
C GLN A 42 -5.70 -4.92 -13.96
N ALA A 43 -5.32 -5.78 -13.01
CA ALA A 43 -6.23 -6.65 -12.29
C ALA A 43 -7.14 -5.88 -11.31
N ILE A 44 -6.65 -4.78 -10.74
CA ILE A 44 -7.46 -3.97 -9.81
C ILE A 44 -8.58 -3.24 -10.54
N ALA A 45 -8.34 -2.70 -11.73
CA ALA A 45 -9.29 -1.92 -12.54
C ALA A 45 -9.31 -2.39 -14.01
N PRO A 46 -9.76 -3.64 -14.27
CA PRO A 46 -9.74 -4.22 -15.62
C PRO A 46 -10.56 -3.39 -16.63
N GLU A 47 -11.58 -2.69 -16.15
CA GLU A 47 -12.40 -1.78 -16.95
C GLU A 47 -11.61 -0.57 -17.51
N LYS A 48 -10.42 -0.28 -16.99
CA LYS A 48 -9.53 0.82 -17.43
C LYS A 48 -8.27 0.33 -18.15
N LEU A 49 -8.20 -0.94 -18.54
CA LEU A 49 -7.02 -1.55 -19.17
C LEU A 49 -6.46 -0.74 -20.35
N ASN A 50 -7.32 -0.22 -21.21
CA ASN A 50 -6.90 0.56 -22.39
C ASN A 50 -6.12 1.83 -22.04
N LEU A 51 -6.36 2.42 -20.86
CA LEU A 51 -5.64 3.59 -20.37
C LEU A 51 -4.24 3.21 -19.86
N LEU A 52 -4.03 1.97 -19.43
CA LEU A 52 -2.75 1.50 -18.91
C LEU A 52 -1.80 0.99 -19.97
N LEU A 53 -2.30 0.43 -21.08
CA LEU A 53 -1.47 -0.19 -22.12
C LEU A 53 -0.34 0.74 -22.63
N PRO A 54 -0.55 2.04 -22.87
CA PRO A 54 0.52 2.95 -23.30
C PRO A 54 1.55 3.25 -22.20
N LEU A 55 1.17 3.05 -20.94
CA LEU A 55 1.96 3.37 -19.75
C LEU A 55 2.75 2.19 -19.22
N LEU A 56 2.55 0.98 -19.73
CA LEU A 56 3.31 -0.18 -19.28
C LEU A 56 4.81 0.04 -19.53
N ARG A 57 5.60 -0.29 -18.50
CA ARG A 57 7.06 -0.10 -18.44
C ARG A 57 7.71 -1.36 -17.91
N GLU A 58 8.98 -1.57 -18.23
CA GLU A 58 9.76 -2.68 -17.66
C GLU A 58 9.99 -2.47 -16.16
N VAL A 59 9.92 -3.54 -15.36
CA VAL A 59 10.16 -3.50 -13.91
C VAL A 59 11.58 -3.96 -13.67
N LYS A 60 12.35 -3.10 -13.02
CA LYS A 60 13.66 -3.40 -12.45
C LYS A 60 13.48 -3.72 -10.98
N LEU A 61 13.74 -4.99 -10.66
CA LEU A 61 13.73 -5.48 -9.29
C LEU A 61 15.09 -5.27 -8.65
N TYR A 62 15.06 -4.84 -7.40
CA TYR A 62 16.21 -4.67 -6.52
C TYR A 62 16.13 -5.77 -5.44
N PRO A 63 16.76 -6.93 -5.67
CA PRO A 63 16.80 -8.04 -4.71
C PRO A 63 17.80 -7.76 -3.58
N GLN A 64 17.56 -8.33 -2.40
CA GLN A 64 18.44 -8.25 -1.24
C GLN A 64 18.73 -6.82 -0.80
N THR A 65 17.73 -5.96 -0.95
CA THR A 65 17.74 -4.57 -0.53
C THR A 65 16.79 -4.36 0.64
N CYS A 66 17.08 -3.34 1.42
CA CYS A 66 16.33 -3.03 2.62
C CYS A 66 15.94 -1.55 2.62
N ASP A 67 15.99 -0.90 1.46
CA ASP A 67 15.35 0.39 1.25
C ASP A 67 13.88 0.20 0.86
N PHE A 68 13.06 1.21 1.18
CA PHE A 68 11.74 1.33 0.57
C PHE A 68 11.91 2.04 -0.78
N ARG A 69 11.96 1.28 -1.87
CA ARG A 69 12.06 1.81 -3.22
C ARG A 69 10.85 1.41 -4.04
N PHE A 70 10.11 2.43 -4.43
CA PHE A 70 8.97 2.35 -5.32
C PHE A 70 8.99 3.64 -6.15
N SER A 71 9.53 3.57 -7.37
CA SER A 71 9.81 4.79 -8.15
C SER A 71 9.92 4.52 -9.64
N THR A 72 9.82 5.57 -10.45
CA THR A 72 10.06 5.53 -11.90
C THR A 72 11.33 6.28 -12.29
N SER A 73 12.07 5.75 -13.26
CA SER A 73 13.17 6.46 -13.93
C SER A 73 13.34 5.98 -15.37
N GLY A 74 13.08 6.86 -16.34
CA GLY A 74 13.09 6.51 -17.76
C GLY A 74 12.02 5.46 -18.06
N ASP A 75 12.42 4.38 -18.71
CA ASP A 75 11.52 3.29 -19.11
C ASP A 75 11.27 2.24 -18.02
N TYR A 76 11.71 2.51 -16.79
CA TYR A 76 11.75 1.52 -15.72
C TYR A 76 10.96 1.90 -14.47
N LEU A 77 10.24 0.93 -13.94
CA LEU A 77 9.69 0.91 -12.59
C LEU A 77 10.69 0.19 -11.66
N HIS A 78 11.12 0.87 -10.60
CA HIS A 78 12.11 0.39 -9.66
C HIS A 78 11.42 -0.06 -8.37
N ILE A 79 11.56 -1.35 -8.03
CA ILE A 79 10.92 -1.96 -6.85
C ILE A 79 11.94 -2.75 -6.04
N SER A 80 12.05 -2.46 -4.74
CA SER A 80 12.86 -3.24 -3.80
C SER A 80 12.06 -4.34 -3.09
N ASP A 81 12.75 -5.41 -2.69
CA ASP A 81 12.25 -6.40 -1.72
C ASP A 81 11.92 -5.77 -0.35
N GLY A 82 12.71 -4.81 0.12
CA GLY A 82 12.39 -4.04 1.32
C GLY A 82 10.99 -3.41 1.26
N ALA A 83 10.64 -2.77 0.13
CA ALA A 83 9.31 -2.23 -0.09
C ALA A 83 8.23 -3.32 -0.12
N LEU A 84 8.41 -4.38 -0.94
CA LEU A 84 7.42 -5.45 -1.06
C LEU A 84 7.19 -6.20 0.26
N ASN A 85 8.24 -6.43 1.05
CA ASN A 85 8.15 -7.04 2.38
C ASN A 85 7.33 -6.18 3.33
N LEU A 86 7.61 -4.88 3.38
CA LEU A 86 6.85 -3.96 4.22
C LEU A 86 5.39 -3.90 3.80
N ILE A 87 5.10 -3.82 2.50
CA ILE A 87 3.73 -3.77 1.98
C ILE A 87 2.98 -5.06 2.32
N TRP A 88 3.59 -6.24 2.10
CA TRP A 88 2.92 -7.51 2.38
C TRP A 88 2.68 -7.71 3.88
N CYS A 89 3.68 -7.43 4.73
CA CYS A 89 3.52 -7.56 6.17
C CYS A 89 2.48 -6.57 6.71
N SER A 90 2.48 -5.32 6.22
CA SER A 90 1.45 -4.33 6.57
C SER A 90 0.06 -4.81 6.15
N SER A 91 -0.06 -5.37 4.95
CA SER A 91 -1.33 -5.92 4.43
C SER A 91 -1.84 -7.06 5.30
N TYR A 92 -0.98 -8.02 5.65
CA TYR A 92 -1.32 -9.13 6.55
C TYR A 92 -1.77 -8.63 7.92
N THR A 93 -1.00 -7.74 8.54
CA THR A 93 -1.26 -7.24 9.90
C THR A 93 -2.45 -6.30 9.99
N SER A 94 -2.76 -5.56 8.92
CA SER A 94 -3.88 -4.60 8.89
C SER A 94 -5.23 -5.26 9.23
N TRP A 95 -5.44 -6.49 8.76
CA TRP A 95 -6.63 -7.27 9.07
C TRP A 95 -6.74 -7.60 10.56
N PHE A 96 -5.65 -8.06 11.17
CA PHE A 96 -5.63 -8.42 12.59
C PHE A 96 -5.81 -7.20 13.50
N ILE A 97 -5.22 -6.06 13.13
CA ILE A 97 -5.45 -4.78 13.82
C ILE A 97 -6.94 -4.47 13.81
N TYR A 98 -7.55 -4.43 12.62
CA TYR A 98 -8.98 -4.11 12.50
C TYR A 98 -9.88 -5.10 13.28
N GLN A 99 -9.56 -6.39 13.25
CA GLN A 99 -10.29 -7.41 14.00
C GLN A 99 -10.16 -7.23 15.52
N ALA A 100 -8.99 -6.81 16.00
CA ALA A 100 -8.80 -6.51 17.42
C ALA A 100 -9.69 -5.33 17.88
N TYR A 101 -9.77 -4.26 17.07
CA TYR A 101 -10.71 -3.14 17.33
C TYR A 101 -12.16 -3.61 17.32
N SER A 102 -12.57 -4.35 16.29
CA SER A 102 -13.94 -4.89 16.16
C SER A 102 -14.32 -5.77 17.35
N ARG A 103 -13.41 -6.63 17.81
CA ARG A 103 -13.60 -7.49 18.98
C ARG A 103 -13.69 -6.68 20.28
N ALA A 104 -12.84 -5.67 20.47
CA ALA A 104 -12.89 -4.81 21.65
C ALA A 104 -14.24 -4.07 21.74
N GLN A 105 -14.68 -3.47 20.64
CA GLN A 105 -15.97 -2.77 20.56
C GLN A 105 -17.16 -3.69 20.83
N LYS A 106 -17.21 -4.87 20.21
CA LYS A 106 -18.28 -5.87 20.45
C LYS A 106 -18.35 -6.34 21.90
N ASN A 107 -17.21 -6.34 22.59
CA ASN A 107 -17.12 -6.71 24.00
C ASN A 107 -17.31 -5.51 24.95
N GLY A 108 -17.66 -4.32 24.44
CA GLY A 108 -17.84 -3.11 25.25
C GLY A 108 -16.57 -2.65 25.95
N ARG A 109 -15.40 -2.85 25.34
CA ARG A 109 -14.11 -2.43 25.91
C ARG A 109 -13.66 -1.11 25.32
N ASP A 110 -13.23 -0.21 26.20
CA ASP A 110 -12.66 1.09 25.82
C ASP A 110 -11.17 0.99 25.41
N VAL A 111 -10.54 -0.17 25.65
CA VAL A 111 -9.13 -0.41 25.35
C VAL A 111 -8.98 -1.62 24.43
N VAL A 112 -8.25 -1.42 23.34
CA VAL A 112 -7.84 -2.49 22.42
C VAL A 112 -6.57 -3.15 22.94
N ARG A 113 -6.59 -4.47 23.03
CA ARG A 113 -5.45 -5.31 23.39
C ARG A 113 -5.07 -6.19 22.21
N PHE A 114 -3.82 -6.13 21.80
CA PHE A 114 -3.30 -6.88 20.65
C PHE A 114 -2.63 -8.21 21.06
N ASP A 115 -2.34 -8.38 22.34
CA ASP A 115 -1.78 -9.57 22.99
C ASP A 115 -2.85 -10.59 23.42
N ASP A 116 -4.13 -10.23 23.34
CA ASP A 116 -5.26 -11.14 23.64
C ASP A 116 -5.41 -12.29 22.62
N ASP A 117 -4.74 -12.21 21.46
CA ASP A 117 -4.81 -13.19 20.38
C ASP A 117 -3.42 -13.43 19.78
N THR A 118 -2.91 -14.65 19.92
CA THR A 118 -1.54 -15.00 19.48
C THR A 118 -1.31 -14.71 18.00
N LYS A 119 -2.31 -14.91 17.13
CA LYS A 119 -2.18 -14.57 15.70
C LYS A 119 -1.99 -13.07 15.46
N THR A 120 -2.72 -12.24 16.20
CA THR A 120 -2.59 -10.78 16.15
C THR A 120 -1.20 -10.35 16.60
N GLU A 121 -0.70 -10.92 17.69
CA GLU A 121 0.65 -10.66 18.19
C GLU A 121 1.73 -11.09 17.18
N GLU A 122 1.63 -12.30 16.63
CA GLU A 122 2.53 -12.82 15.59
C GLU A 122 2.54 -11.93 14.33
N ALA A 123 1.38 -11.48 13.87
CA ALA A 123 1.25 -10.57 12.74
C ALA A 123 1.94 -9.22 13.03
N ILE A 124 1.74 -8.65 14.22
CA ILE A 124 2.40 -7.41 14.62
C ILE A 124 3.92 -7.60 14.71
N ASN A 125 4.39 -8.71 15.25
CA ASN A 125 5.83 -9.02 15.34
C ASN A 125 6.47 -9.12 13.95
N LEU A 126 5.81 -9.76 12.99
CA LEU A 126 6.26 -9.83 11.59
C LEU A 126 6.27 -8.44 10.93
N TYR A 127 5.25 -7.62 11.18
CA TYR A 127 5.21 -6.25 10.66
C TYR A 127 6.32 -5.37 11.25
N GLN A 128 6.56 -5.46 12.55
CA GLN A 128 7.67 -4.76 13.20
C GLN A 128 9.03 -5.23 12.69
N TRP A 129 9.19 -6.51 12.36
CA TRP A 129 10.38 -7.01 11.68
C TRP A 129 10.58 -6.27 10.35
N ALA A 130 9.57 -6.19 9.50
CA ALA A 130 9.66 -5.52 8.20
C ALA A 130 9.98 -4.01 8.35
N ILE A 131 9.34 -3.34 9.32
CA ILE A 131 9.65 -1.95 9.68
C ILE A 131 11.13 -1.80 10.05
N ARG A 132 11.65 -2.66 10.94
CA ARG A 132 13.04 -2.60 11.39
C ARG A 132 14.02 -2.85 10.25
N SER A 133 13.72 -3.81 9.36
CA SER A 133 14.56 -4.09 8.19
C SER A 133 14.70 -2.85 7.30
N VAL A 134 13.58 -2.17 7.01
CA VAL A 134 13.57 -0.93 6.22
C VAL A 134 14.27 0.22 6.96
N ARG A 135 13.92 0.44 8.22
CA ARG A 135 14.48 1.52 9.05
C ARG A 135 15.99 1.45 9.18
N ASN A 136 16.49 0.26 9.50
CA ASN A 136 17.90 0.03 9.79
C ASN A 136 18.71 -0.25 8.52
N LYS A 137 18.06 -0.25 7.34
CA LYS A 137 18.66 -0.61 6.06
C LYS A 137 19.48 -1.90 6.15
N THR A 138 18.97 -2.87 6.92
CA THR A 138 19.66 -4.13 7.20
C THR A 138 18.85 -5.27 6.64
N TYR A 139 19.47 -6.06 5.77
CA TYR A 139 18.86 -7.26 5.23
C TYR A 139 18.84 -8.33 6.31
N THR A 140 17.65 -8.71 6.73
CA THR A 140 17.43 -9.82 7.66
C THR A 140 16.64 -10.89 6.93
N PRO A 141 16.96 -12.19 7.11
CA PRO A 141 16.14 -13.27 6.57
C PRO A 141 14.68 -13.15 7.02
N TRP A 142 13.76 -13.64 6.19
CA TRP A 142 12.36 -13.77 6.57
C TRP A 142 12.26 -14.58 7.88
N PRO A 143 11.47 -14.16 8.88
CA PRO A 143 11.44 -14.84 10.17
C PRO A 143 10.99 -16.30 10.01
N GLU A 144 11.69 -17.21 10.69
CA GLU A 144 11.38 -18.64 10.64
C GLU A 144 9.97 -18.89 11.21
N GLY A 145 9.20 -19.75 10.53
CA GLY A 145 7.83 -20.09 10.94
C GLY A 145 6.78 -18.99 10.70
N ALA A 146 7.18 -17.77 10.34
CA ALA A 146 6.24 -16.69 10.07
C ALA A 146 5.39 -16.96 8.81
N PRO A 147 4.15 -16.46 8.78
CA PRO A 147 3.32 -16.51 7.57
C PRO A 147 4.07 -15.84 6.41
N ARG A 148 3.88 -16.36 5.20
CA ARG A 148 4.56 -15.87 3.99
C ARG A 148 3.59 -15.79 2.81
N PRO A 149 3.83 -14.86 1.87
CA PRO A 149 3.09 -14.82 0.61
C PRO A 149 3.17 -16.17 -0.11
N THR A 150 2.06 -16.56 -0.72
CA THR A 150 1.95 -17.76 -1.55
C THR A 150 1.06 -17.46 -2.74
N ARG A 151 1.35 -18.01 -3.92
CA ARG A 151 0.55 -17.78 -5.13
C ARG A 151 -0.81 -18.48 -5.10
N THR A 152 -0.91 -19.56 -4.33
CA THR A 152 -2.11 -20.39 -4.24
C THR A 152 -2.60 -20.46 -2.80
N PRO A 153 -2.98 -19.33 -2.18
CA PRO A 153 -3.53 -19.35 -0.84
C PRO A 153 -4.90 -20.04 -0.88
N VAL A 154 -5.26 -20.70 0.22
CA VAL A 154 -6.63 -21.23 0.36
C VAL A 154 -7.60 -20.06 0.31
N HIS A 155 -8.61 -20.12 -0.56
CA HIS A 155 -9.59 -19.05 -0.70
C HIS A 155 -10.27 -18.74 0.65
N GLY A 156 -10.35 -17.46 1.01
CA GLY A 156 -10.90 -16.99 2.27
C GLY A 156 -9.98 -17.10 3.49
N SER A 157 -8.77 -17.68 3.34
CA SER A 157 -7.77 -17.66 4.42
C SER A 157 -7.19 -16.26 4.68
N GLU A 158 -6.53 -16.07 5.81
CA GLU A 158 -5.84 -14.83 6.15
C GLU A 158 -4.71 -14.52 5.14
N LEU A 159 -4.06 -15.55 4.60
CA LEU A 159 -3.07 -15.38 3.52
C LEU A 159 -3.71 -14.94 2.21
N HIS A 160 -4.89 -15.45 1.88
CA HIS A 160 -5.64 -14.99 0.70
C HIS A 160 -6.02 -13.53 0.85
N LEU A 161 -6.57 -13.14 2.01
CA LEU A 161 -6.90 -11.74 2.27
C LEU A 161 -5.67 -10.83 2.21
N ALA A 162 -4.57 -11.24 2.84
CA ALA A 162 -3.34 -10.47 2.84
C ALA A 162 -2.77 -10.27 1.44
N ASN A 163 -2.81 -11.29 0.59
CA ASN A 163 -2.42 -11.16 -0.81
C ASN A 163 -3.33 -10.20 -1.58
N GLU A 164 -4.64 -10.27 -1.38
CA GLU A 164 -5.59 -9.37 -2.05
C GLU A 164 -5.34 -7.90 -1.66
N VAL A 165 -5.13 -7.63 -0.37
CA VAL A 165 -4.80 -6.29 0.12
C VAL A 165 -3.43 -5.84 -0.38
N PHE A 166 -2.43 -6.73 -0.34
CA PHE A 166 -1.08 -6.49 -0.84
C PHE A 166 -1.07 -6.12 -2.31
N LEU A 167 -1.75 -6.88 -3.16
CA LEU A 167 -1.82 -6.62 -4.60
C LEU A 167 -2.60 -5.34 -4.88
N THR A 168 -3.66 -5.04 -4.12
CA THR A 168 -4.44 -3.80 -4.25
C THR A 168 -3.60 -2.58 -3.88
N CYS A 169 -2.87 -2.64 -2.76
CA CYS A 169 -1.94 -1.60 -2.31
C CYS A 169 -0.81 -1.39 -3.33
N THR A 170 -0.19 -2.48 -3.80
CA THR A 170 0.90 -2.44 -4.78
C THR A 170 0.41 -1.86 -6.11
N ALA A 171 -0.80 -2.23 -6.55
CA ALA A 171 -1.41 -1.66 -7.74
C ALA A 171 -1.56 -0.15 -7.63
N TRP A 172 -2.07 0.37 -6.51
CA TRP A 172 -2.21 1.81 -6.31
C TRP A 172 -0.85 2.53 -6.30
N MET A 173 0.17 1.97 -5.64
CA MET A 173 1.53 2.54 -5.66
C MET A 173 2.14 2.53 -7.08
N LEU A 174 1.90 1.48 -7.88
CA LEU A 174 2.33 1.45 -9.29
C LEU A 174 1.59 2.49 -10.11
N LEU A 175 0.28 2.61 -9.92
CA LEU A 175 -0.54 3.59 -10.63
C LEU A 175 -0.11 5.02 -10.29
N HIS A 176 0.30 5.31 -9.05
CA HIS A 176 0.87 6.62 -8.68
C HIS A 176 2.10 6.92 -9.53
N GLU A 177 3.04 5.97 -9.62
CA GLU A 177 4.23 6.13 -10.45
C GLU A 177 3.92 6.24 -11.95
N LEU A 178 2.94 5.48 -12.45
CA LEU A 178 2.46 5.63 -13.82
C LEU A 178 1.76 6.97 -14.05
N GLY A 179 1.14 7.56 -13.02
CA GLY A 179 0.53 8.88 -13.06
C GLY A 179 1.57 9.97 -13.32
N HIS A 180 2.77 9.87 -12.73
CA HIS A 180 3.87 10.76 -13.07
C HIS A 180 4.26 10.66 -14.56
N LEU A 181 4.25 9.46 -15.12
CA LEU A 181 4.56 9.26 -16.54
C LEU A 181 3.48 9.84 -17.46
N GLU A 182 2.21 9.55 -17.17
CA GLU A 182 1.06 10.02 -17.95
C GLU A 182 1.03 11.55 -18.02
N ARG A 183 1.41 12.22 -16.92
CA ARG A 183 1.45 13.68 -16.83
C ARG A 183 2.78 14.30 -17.27
N ASN A 184 3.73 13.50 -17.74
CA ASN A 184 5.06 13.94 -18.14
C ASN A 184 5.80 14.70 -17.02
N HIS A 185 5.59 14.31 -15.77
CA HIS A 185 6.31 14.89 -14.64
C HIS A 185 7.80 14.56 -14.75
N PRO A 186 8.71 15.50 -14.44
CA PRO A 186 10.14 15.31 -14.61
C PRO A 186 10.69 14.17 -13.73
N PHE A 187 11.48 13.28 -14.35
CA PHE A 187 12.07 12.10 -13.71
C PHE A 187 13.15 12.40 -12.68
N LEU A 188 13.82 13.56 -12.82
CA LEU A 188 15.11 13.84 -12.18
C LEU A 188 15.25 15.32 -11.86
N THR A 189 14.46 15.79 -10.90
CA THR A 189 14.92 16.85 -10.00
C THR A 189 14.43 16.48 -8.62
N SER A 190 15.25 16.71 -7.60
CA SER A 190 14.94 16.56 -6.18
C SER A 190 13.87 17.57 -5.71
N SER A 191 12.80 17.71 -6.49
CA SER A 191 11.71 18.67 -6.36
C SER A 191 10.62 18.29 -7.38
N ARG A 192 9.98 17.13 -7.19
CA ARG A 192 8.60 17.00 -7.70
C ARG A 192 7.78 18.07 -6.98
N SER A 193 6.95 18.81 -7.70
CA SER A 193 6.12 19.81 -7.02
C SER A 193 5.03 19.11 -6.20
N LEU A 194 4.50 19.79 -5.19
CA LEU A 194 3.34 19.30 -4.44
C LEU A 194 2.17 18.98 -5.39
N ASP A 195 1.98 19.78 -6.43
CA ASP A 195 0.93 19.57 -7.42
C ASP A 195 1.16 18.31 -8.26
N GLU A 196 2.41 18.01 -8.63
CA GLU A 196 2.73 16.79 -9.39
C GLU A 196 2.42 15.51 -8.60
N GLU A 197 2.73 15.51 -7.31
CA GLU A 197 2.42 14.39 -6.41
C GLU A 197 0.90 14.28 -6.16
N HIS A 198 0.20 15.42 -6.06
CA HIS A 198 -1.26 15.43 -5.99
C HIS A 198 -1.93 14.89 -7.26
N GLU A 199 -1.40 15.25 -8.43
CA GLU A 199 -1.90 14.75 -9.70
C GLU A 199 -1.65 13.24 -9.86
N ALA A 200 -0.51 12.74 -9.41
CA ALA A 200 -0.20 11.31 -9.40
C ALA A 200 -1.08 10.52 -8.43
N ASP A 201 -1.29 11.02 -7.21
CA ASP A 201 -2.22 10.44 -6.23
C ASP A 201 -3.65 10.43 -6.77
N PHE A 202 -4.10 11.54 -7.38
CA PHE A 202 -5.41 11.63 -8.00
C PHE A 202 -5.55 10.64 -9.15
N PHE A 203 -4.55 10.53 -10.03
CA PHE A 203 -4.54 9.55 -11.11
C PHE A 203 -4.69 8.14 -10.55
N ALA A 204 -3.91 7.75 -9.54
CA ALA A 204 -3.99 6.43 -8.94
C ALA A 204 -5.35 6.16 -8.28
N THR A 205 -5.83 7.09 -7.45
CA THR A 205 -7.09 6.96 -6.72
C THR A 205 -8.29 6.94 -7.66
N ASP A 206 -8.33 7.83 -8.67
CA ASP A 206 -9.38 7.79 -9.68
C ASP A 206 -9.29 6.51 -10.50
N HIS A 207 -8.09 6.07 -10.92
CA HIS A 207 -7.96 4.83 -11.68
C HIS A 207 -8.55 3.63 -10.92
N VAL A 208 -8.32 3.57 -9.61
CA VAL A 208 -8.81 2.50 -8.75
C VAL A 208 -10.31 2.65 -8.41
N LEU A 209 -10.82 3.85 -8.11
CA LEU A 209 -12.19 4.03 -7.58
C LEU A 209 -13.17 4.72 -8.54
N GLY A 210 -12.69 5.47 -9.51
CA GLY A 210 -13.50 6.25 -10.43
C GLY A 210 -14.39 5.37 -11.31
N GLY A 211 -15.71 5.61 -11.26
CA GLY A 211 -16.71 4.84 -12.00
C GLY A 211 -17.15 3.54 -11.32
N VAL A 212 -16.60 3.18 -10.15
CA VAL A 212 -16.97 1.96 -9.44
C VAL A 212 -18.32 2.12 -8.75
N THR A 213 -19.36 1.46 -9.28
CA THR A 213 -20.72 1.51 -8.71
C THR A 213 -20.98 0.42 -7.67
N ASN A 214 -20.28 -0.71 -7.75
CA ASN A 214 -20.42 -1.81 -6.79
C ASN A 214 -19.69 -1.48 -5.47
N GLU A 215 -20.43 -1.46 -4.36
CA GLU A 215 -19.91 -1.06 -3.04
C GLU A 215 -18.85 -2.03 -2.51
N ASP A 216 -19.00 -3.34 -2.71
CA ASP A 216 -18.04 -4.34 -2.23
C ASP A 216 -16.71 -4.24 -2.99
N VAL A 217 -16.77 -4.03 -4.31
CA VAL A 217 -15.59 -3.76 -5.13
C VAL A 217 -14.93 -2.46 -4.66
N ARG A 218 -15.71 -1.39 -4.46
CA ARG A 218 -15.19 -0.11 -3.97
C ARG A 218 -14.53 -0.26 -2.61
N PHE A 219 -15.15 -0.97 -1.68
CA PHE A 219 -14.61 -1.21 -0.35
C PHE A 219 -13.28 -1.98 -0.42
N LYS A 220 -13.25 -3.12 -1.12
CA LYS A 220 -12.02 -3.91 -1.32
C LYS A 220 -10.89 -3.07 -1.89
N ARG A 221 -11.16 -2.30 -2.95
CA ARG A 221 -10.18 -1.42 -3.59
C ARG A 221 -9.68 -0.32 -2.64
N SER A 222 -10.59 0.25 -1.85
CA SER A 222 -10.26 1.30 -0.89
C SER A 222 -9.41 0.78 0.28
N VAL A 223 -9.55 -0.48 0.69
CA VAL A 223 -8.68 -1.10 1.71
C VAL A 223 -7.21 -1.04 1.28
N GLY A 224 -6.89 -1.35 0.03
CA GLY A 224 -5.52 -1.24 -0.47
C GLY A 224 -4.98 0.18 -0.46
N ILE A 225 -5.82 1.18 -0.77
CA ILE A 225 -5.45 2.61 -0.70
C ILE A 225 -5.17 3.03 0.74
N VAL A 226 -6.00 2.62 1.70
CA VAL A 226 -5.77 2.90 3.12
C VAL A 226 -4.45 2.29 3.58
N VAL A 227 -4.17 1.02 3.25
CA VAL A 227 -2.90 0.38 3.62
C VAL A 227 -1.71 1.09 2.99
N ALA A 228 -1.81 1.50 1.71
CA ALA A 228 -0.76 2.28 1.05
C ALA A 228 -0.45 3.58 1.81
N ASN A 229 -1.49 4.34 2.16
CA ASN A 229 -1.33 5.60 2.90
C ASN A 229 -0.81 5.36 4.33
N ALA A 230 -1.22 4.29 5.00
CA ALA A 230 -0.70 3.91 6.32
C ALA A 230 0.80 3.57 6.28
N ILE A 231 1.27 2.90 5.23
CA ILE A 231 2.71 2.63 5.03
C ILE A 231 3.48 3.94 4.84
N LEU A 232 2.98 4.85 4.01
CA LEU A 232 3.60 6.16 3.82
C LEU A 232 3.67 6.97 5.12
N LEU A 233 2.61 6.91 5.94
CA LEU A 233 2.62 7.49 7.29
C LEU A 233 3.71 6.89 8.16
N VAL A 234 3.82 5.57 8.18
CA VAL A 234 4.85 4.88 8.97
C VAL A 234 6.25 5.27 8.53
N LEU A 235 6.49 5.40 7.22
CA LEU A 235 7.79 5.87 6.70
C LEU A 235 8.09 7.31 7.15
N GLU A 236 7.10 8.21 7.16
CA GLU A 236 7.28 9.57 7.67
C GLU A 236 7.56 9.58 9.18
N LEU A 237 6.77 8.84 9.97
CA LEU A 237 6.98 8.70 11.42
C LEU A 237 8.37 8.12 11.75
N MET A 238 8.86 7.18 10.94
CA MET A 238 10.18 6.55 11.11
C MET A 238 11.35 7.47 10.78
N ASN A 239 11.22 8.26 9.71
CA ASN A 239 12.28 9.14 9.24
C ASN A 239 12.29 10.50 9.97
N GLY A 240 11.26 10.78 10.76
CA GLY A 240 11.01 12.09 11.35
C GLY A 240 10.31 13.03 10.35
N PRO A 241 9.82 14.20 10.81
CA PRO A 241 9.16 15.16 9.94
C PRO A 241 10.14 15.62 8.86
N VAL A 242 9.98 15.10 7.64
CA VAL A 242 10.71 15.62 6.50
C VAL A 242 9.95 16.85 6.05
N THR A 243 10.50 18.04 6.31
CA THR A 243 10.04 19.28 5.66
C THR A 243 10.51 19.27 4.20
N SER A 244 10.13 18.23 3.44
CA SER A 244 10.43 18.19 2.02
C SER A 244 9.46 19.13 1.32
N GLN A 245 9.98 20.05 0.52
CA GLN A 245 9.15 20.83 -0.41
C GLN A 245 8.69 19.99 -1.62
N THR A 246 9.06 18.71 -1.64
CA THR A 246 9.00 17.85 -2.84
C THR A 246 7.96 16.75 -2.75
N HIS A 247 7.37 16.52 -1.57
CA HIS A 247 6.31 15.56 -1.35
C HIS A 247 5.27 16.18 -0.41
N PRO A 248 3.97 16.05 -0.71
CA PRO A 248 2.92 16.50 0.18
C PRO A 248 3.02 15.84 1.55
N PRO A 249 2.72 16.57 2.63
CA PRO A 249 2.60 15.99 3.96
C PRO A 249 1.63 14.81 3.94
N ILE A 250 1.95 13.72 4.64
CA ILE A 250 1.12 12.52 4.58
C ILE A 250 -0.33 12.74 5.01
N GLU A 251 -0.58 13.67 5.96
CA GLU A 251 -1.95 13.98 6.38
C GLU A 251 -2.80 14.56 5.24
N GLU A 252 -2.17 15.31 4.32
CA GLU A 252 -2.85 15.86 3.15
C GLU A 252 -3.16 14.76 2.14
N ARG A 253 -2.23 13.82 1.93
CA ARG A 253 -2.45 12.66 1.06
C ARG A 253 -3.54 11.74 1.60
N ILE A 254 -3.53 11.42 2.89
CA ILE A 254 -4.58 10.63 3.55
C ILE A 254 -5.94 11.30 3.37
N SER A 255 -6.04 12.59 3.67
CA SER A 255 -7.28 13.34 3.52
C SER A 255 -7.77 13.30 2.07
N ARG A 256 -6.93 13.64 1.09
CA ARG A 256 -7.35 13.65 -0.33
C ARG A 256 -7.75 12.26 -0.85
N ASN A 257 -6.99 11.23 -0.51
CA ASN A 257 -7.22 9.88 -1.01
C ASN A 257 -8.43 9.20 -0.35
N LEU A 258 -8.76 9.56 0.90
CA LEU A 258 -9.88 8.98 1.64
C LEU A 258 -11.13 9.86 1.68
N ARG A 259 -11.02 11.16 1.35
CA ARG A 259 -12.14 12.11 1.22
C ARG A 259 -12.54 12.42 -0.22
N GLY A 260 -12.01 11.65 -1.18
CA GLY A 260 -12.39 11.80 -2.58
C GLY A 260 -13.90 11.67 -2.78
N PRO A 261 -14.47 12.23 -3.86
CA PRO A 261 -15.91 12.19 -4.14
C PRO A 261 -16.50 10.77 -4.21
N GLN A 262 -15.65 9.74 -4.25
CA GLN A 262 -16.02 8.33 -4.27
C GLN A 262 -16.32 7.76 -2.86
N LEU A 263 -15.92 8.45 -1.78
CA LEU A 263 -15.98 7.97 -0.40
C LEU A 263 -16.70 8.98 0.52
N GLU A 264 -17.98 8.72 0.81
CA GLU A 264 -18.77 9.52 1.74
C GLU A 264 -18.28 9.39 3.19
N SER A 265 -18.55 10.38 4.04
CA SER A 265 -18.00 10.47 5.40
C SER A 265 -18.38 9.31 6.32
N ASP A 266 -19.52 8.66 6.08
CA ASP A 266 -20.02 7.49 6.81
C ASP A 266 -19.55 6.15 6.20
N ASN A 267 -18.73 6.18 5.15
CA ASN A 267 -18.25 4.97 4.51
C ASN A 267 -17.47 4.09 5.49
N LYS A 268 -17.81 2.80 5.53
CA LYS A 268 -17.18 1.78 6.39
C LYS A 268 -15.66 1.69 6.25
N ILE A 269 -15.08 2.15 5.14
CA ILE A 269 -13.63 2.24 4.98
C ILE A 269 -12.97 3.17 6.00
N HIS A 270 -13.66 4.23 6.43
CA HIS A 270 -13.14 5.17 7.42
C HIS A 270 -12.95 4.51 8.78
N ALA A 271 -13.76 3.51 9.15
CA ALA A 271 -13.56 2.73 10.36
C ALA A 271 -12.27 1.89 10.29
N PHE A 272 -12.01 1.29 9.13
CA PHE A 272 -10.77 0.56 8.88
C PHE A 272 -9.55 1.50 8.92
N ALA A 273 -9.64 2.66 8.28
CA ALA A 273 -8.61 3.69 8.32
C ALA A 273 -8.34 4.19 9.75
N THR A 274 -9.39 4.48 10.52
CA THR A 274 -9.31 4.89 11.93
C THR A 274 -8.50 3.88 12.75
N ALA A 275 -8.83 2.59 12.65
CA ALA A 275 -8.12 1.54 13.40
C ALA A 275 -6.61 1.50 13.08
N LEU A 276 -6.25 1.65 11.80
CA LEU A 276 -4.86 1.66 11.38
C LEU A 276 -4.14 2.94 11.79
N LEU A 277 -4.75 4.12 11.58
CA LEU A 277 -4.15 5.40 11.97
C LEU A 277 -3.92 5.45 13.49
N GLN A 278 -4.92 5.06 14.28
CA GLN A 278 -4.80 5.00 15.74
C GLN A 278 -3.71 4.04 16.19
N PHE A 279 -3.58 2.87 15.57
CA PHE A 279 -2.50 1.93 15.87
C PHE A 279 -1.12 2.56 15.63
N HIS A 280 -0.87 3.11 14.44
CA HIS A 280 0.45 3.64 14.10
C HIS A 280 0.80 4.91 14.88
N LEU A 281 -0.17 5.79 15.13
CA LEU A 281 0.02 6.99 15.93
C LEU A 281 0.24 6.66 17.41
N GLY A 282 -0.46 5.66 17.94
CA GLY A 282 -0.25 5.18 19.30
C GLY A 282 1.18 4.65 19.55
N VAL A 283 1.79 4.01 18.55
CA VAL A 283 3.19 3.53 18.63
C VAL A 283 4.19 4.68 18.87
N VAL A 284 3.90 5.87 18.36
CA VAL A 284 4.74 7.08 18.55
C VAL A 284 4.20 8.02 19.63
N GLY A 285 3.19 7.59 20.40
CA GLY A 285 2.63 8.34 21.52
C GLY A 285 1.67 9.48 21.13
N ILE A 286 1.11 9.45 19.92
CA ILE A 286 0.13 10.44 19.44
C ILE A 286 -1.28 9.89 19.65
N PHE A 287 -2.06 10.55 20.51
CA PHE A 287 -3.43 10.15 20.85
C PHE A 287 -4.37 11.35 20.70
N PRO A 288 -5.01 11.56 19.53
CA PRO A 288 -6.01 12.60 19.39
C PRO A 288 -7.22 12.32 20.27
N GLN A 289 -7.88 13.40 20.70
CA GLN A 289 -9.19 13.30 21.32
C GLN A 289 -10.23 13.15 20.21
N LEU A 290 -11.01 12.07 20.29
CA LEU A 290 -12.07 11.78 19.34
C LEU A 290 -13.43 12.09 19.98
N ASP A 291 -14.35 12.69 19.23
CA ASP A 291 -15.73 12.87 19.66
C ASP A 291 -16.54 11.60 19.41
N GLU A 292 -17.04 10.94 20.46
CA GLU A 292 -17.82 9.70 20.34
C GLU A 292 -19.07 9.81 19.46
N ARG A 293 -19.53 11.04 19.18
CA ARG A 293 -20.69 11.31 18.30
C ARG A 293 -20.31 11.53 16.84
N ALA A 294 -19.02 11.68 16.55
CA ALA A 294 -18.51 11.94 15.23
C ALA A 294 -18.55 10.68 14.35
N LEU A 295 -18.61 10.89 13.04
CA LEU A 295 -18.50 9.82 12.06
C LEU A 295 -17.03 9.36 11.97
N PHE A 296 -16.81 8.10 11.58
CA PHE A 296 -15.45 7.57 11.38
C PHE A 296 -14.62 8.41 10.40
N GLY A 297 -15.27 9.04 9.42
CA GLY A 297 -14.61 10.00 8.56
C GLY A 297 -13.94 11.12 9.36
N GLU A 298 -14.68 11.75 10.27
CA GLU A 298 -14.19 12.87 11.06
C GLU A 298 -13.02 12.45 11.96
N PHE A 299 -12.99 11.19 12.43
CA PHE A 299 -11.81 10.63 13.11
C PHE A 299 -10.57 10.62 12.21
N VAL A 300 -10.71 10.29 10.93
CA VAL A 300 -9.59 10.37 9.97
C VAL A 300 -9.06 11.81 9.89
N ASP A 301 -9.94 12.80 9.88
CA ASP A 301 -9.54 14.22 9.88
C ASP A 301 -8.82 14.61 11.19
N ASP A 302 -9.31 14.14 12.34
CA ASP A 302 -8.67 14.36 13.64
C ASP A 302 -7.27 13.74 13.71
N PHE A 303 -7.09 12.54 13.16
CA PHE A 303 -5.76 11.92 13.03
C PHE A 303 -4.85 12.73 12.09
N CYS A 304 -5.38 13.23 10.97
CA CYS A 304 -4.62 14.09 10.05
C CYS A 304 -4.17 15.39 10.75
N LEU A 305 -5.05 16.01 11.54
CA LEU A 305 -4.72 17.18 12.34
C LEU A 305 -3.66 16.85 13.42
N ALA A 306 -3.73 15.68 14.04
CA ALA A 306 -2.75 15.24 15.03
C ALA A 306 -1.35 15.05 14.41
N VAL A 307 -1.28 14.43 13.23
CA VAL A 307 -0.04 14.28 12.45
C VAL A 307 0.54 15.65 12.09
N ASN A 308 -0.30 16.57 11.60
CA ASN A 308 0.13 17.94 11.29
C ASN A 308 0.74 18.66 12.49
N ARG A 309 0.11 18.54 13.67
CA ARG A 309 0.60 19.14 14.92
C ARG A 309 1.93 18.52 15.36
N TRP A 310 2.02 17.19 15.34
CA TRP A 310 3.25 16.47 15.64
C TRP A 310 4.40 16.94 14.75
N ARG A 311 4.16 17.00 13.44
CA ARG A 311 5.12 17.45 12.43
C ARG A 311 5.62 18.89 12.64
N ARG A 312 4.76 19.78 13.15
CA ARG A 312 5.13 21.17 13.48
C ARG A 312 5.85 21.33 14.82
N SER A 313 5.77 20.32 15.69
CA SER A 313 6.35 20.34 17.05
C SER A 313 7.73 19.69 17.14
N ALA A 314 8.10 18.91 16.14
CA ALA A 314 9.39 18.24 16.01
C ALA A 314 10.36 19.07 15.16
#